data_AF-A0A090F822-F1
#
_entry.id   AF-A0A090F822-F1
#
_cell.length_a   1.000
_cell.length_b   1.000
_cell.length_c   1.000
_cell.angle_alpha   90.00
_cell.angle_beta   90.00
_cell.angle_gamma   90.00
#
_symmetry.space_group_name_H-M   'P 1'
#
loop_
_entity.id
_entity.type
_entity.pdbx_description
1 polymer ?
#
loop_
_entity_poly.entity_id
_entity_poly.type
_entity_poly.pdbx_seq_one_letter_code
_entity_poly.pdbx_strand_id
1 'polypeptide(L)'
;MADINLQEVTEWNEAWCVPTAFAAITGETPASISSLLSDVAAEIGAFVEPLVSVGYNRAIWQAAIRRLGATYTLQGDCSGADLSEAPTIPEYLATADPENVQLVFCVRPDDRARHLFAMQGQAFVDTFTEGKVTATAGAEIPSDYHEFRVACIYTIEPIPGVPRRM
;
A
#
# COMPACT_ATOMS: atom_id res chain seq x y z
N MET A 1 10.75 9.88 -18.47
CA MET A 1 10.04 10.04 -17.18
C MET A 1 10.57 8.95 -16.27
N ALA A 2 10.75 9.19 -14.97
CA ALA A 2 11.14 8.10 -14.08
C ALA A 2 9.92 7.18 -13.90
N ASP A 3 10.08 5.88 -14.16
CA ASP A 3 9.02 4.90 -13.95
C ASP A 3 8.79 4.69 -12.43
N ILE A 4 7.55 4.43 -11.99
CA ILE A 4 7.31 3.94 -10.61
C ILE A 4 7.59 2.43 -10.70
N ASN A 5 8.56 1.96 -9.92
CA ASN A 5 8.86 0.55 -9.77
C ASN A 5 8.84 0.18 -8.29
N LEU A 6 8.50 -1.08 -8.02
CA LEU A 6 8.57 -1.67 -6.70
C LEU A 6 10.02 -1.75 -6.24
N GLN A 7 10.29 -1.32 -5.01
CA GLN A 7 11.64 -1.22 -4.45
C GLN A 7 11.67 -1.78 -3.03
N GLU A 8 12.86 -2.20 -2.60
CA GLU A 8 13.10 -2.52 -1.19
C GLU A 8 12.97 -1.26 -0.33
N VAL A 9 12.44 -1.43 0.88
CA VAL A 9 12.24 -0.34 1.82
C VAL A 9 13.54 -0.09 2.58
N THR A 10 14.20 1.02 2.27
CA THR A 10 15.38 1.49 3.00
C THR A 10 15.00 1.94 4.41
N GLU A 11 15.86 1.64 5.39
CA GLU A 11 15.65 1.97 6.81
C GLU A 11 14.36 1.40 7.39
N TRP A 12 13.96 0.21 6.93
CA TRP A 12 12.80 -0.49 7.49
C TRP A 12 13.03 -0.80 8.98
N ASN A 13 12.09 -0.38 9.82
CA ASN A 13 12.21 -0.41 11.29
C ASN A 13 10.91 -0.89 11.97
N GLU A 14 10.36 -2.02 11.50
CA GLU A 14 9.04 -2.52 11.93
C GLU A 14 7.92 -1.51 11.65
N ALA A 15 8.08 -0.77 10.55
CA ALA A 15 7.09 0.20 10.12
C ALA A 15 5.75 -0.46 9.81
N TRP A 16 4.69 0.33 9.96
CA TRP A 16 3.32 -0.11 9.69
C TRP A 16 3.13 -0.38 8.19
N CYS A 17 2.11 -1.14 7.82
CA CYS A 17 1.90 -1.58 6.45
C CYS A 17 1.78 -0.44 5.44
N VAL A 18 1.19 0.68 5.86
CA VAL A 18 0.99 1.84 4.98
C VAL A 18 2.30 2.60 4.70
N PRO A 19 3.07 3.02 5.72
CA PRO A 19 4.42 3.54 5.49
C PRO A 19 5.32 2.59 4.68
N THR A 20 5.26 1.29 4.97
CA THR A 20 6.05 0.27 4.25
C THR A 20 5.67 0.21 2.77
N ALA A 21 4.37 0.11 2.45
CA ALA A 21 3.90 0.04 1.07
C ALA A 21 4.20 1.34 0.30
N PHE A 22 4.01 2.50 0.91
CA PHE A 22 4.32 3.78 0.27
C PHE A 22 5.82 3.99 0.05
N ALA A 23 6.66 3.59 1.00
CA ALA A 23 8.11 3.60 0.85
C ALA A 23 8.54 2.72 -0.35
N ALA A 24 7.96 1.53 -0.47
CA ALA A 24 8.27 0.58 -1.54
C ALA A 24 7.97 1.11 -2.96
N ILE A 25 7.01 2.04 -3.12
CA ILE A 25 6.64 2.60 -4.42
C ILE A 25 7.30 3.95 -4.72
N THR A 26 7.92 4.58 -3.72
CA THR A 26 8.50 5.94 -3.83
C THR A 26 10.01 5.95 -3.71
N GLY A 27 10.61 5.00 -2.99
CA GLY A 27 12.01 5.02 -2.59
C GLY A 27 12.29 5.88 -1.34
N GLU A 28 11.25 6.46 -0.74
CA GLU A 28 11.36 7.22 0.52
C GLU A 28 11.46 6.28 1.73
N THR A 29 11.95 6.77 2.86
CA THR A 29 11.98 5.97 4.11
C THR A 29 10.59 5.91 4.76
N PRO A 30 10.29 4.86 5.55
CA PRO A 30 9.02 4.79 6.30
C PRO A 30 8.80 5.98 7.24
N ALA A 31 9.88 6.57 7.78
CA ALA A 31 9.82 7.76 8.61
C ALA A 31 9.38 9.00 7.80
N SER A 32 9.97 9.20 6.61
CA SER A 32 9.59 10.29 5.69
C SER A 32 8.12 10.17 5.28
N ILE A 33 7.68 8.97 4.91
CA ILE A 33 6.28 8.70 4.58
C ILE A 33 5.36 8.95 5.77
N SER A 34 5.72 8.51 6.97
CA SER A 34 4.91 8.73 8.17
C SER A 34 4.74 10.23 8.45
N SER A 35 5.81 11.02 8.31
CA SER A 35 5.75 12.47 8.40
C SER A 35 4.82 13.09 7.36
N LEU A 36 4.92 12.65 6.10
CA LEU A 36 4.04 13.11 5.03
C LEU A 36 2.57 12.80 5.32
N LEU A 37 2.26 11.59 5.79
CA LEU A 37 0.89 11.20 6.15
C LEU A 37 0.36 12.05 7.29
N SER A 38 1.19 12.38 8.29
CA SER A 38 0.83 13.32 9.36
C SER A 38 0.55 14.73 8.85
N ASP A 39 1.39 15.26 7.95
CA ASP A 39 1.19 16.59 7.35
C ASP A 39 -0.14 16.63 6.58
N VAL A 40 -0.40 15.62 5.75
CA VAL A 40 -1.65 15.51 5.00
C VAL A 40 -2.85 15.38 5.94
N ALA A 41 -2.75 14.60 7.02
CA ALA A 41 -3.81 14.47 8.01
C ALA A 41 -4.20 15.82 8.62
N ALA A 42 -3.19 16.59 9.02
CA ALA A 42 -3.38 17.91 9.63
C ALA A 42 -4.08 18.88 8.68
N GLU A 43 -3.71 18.88 7.40
CA GLU A 43 -4.29 19.77 6.39
C GLU A 43 -5.76 19.49 6.09
N ILE A 44 -6.15 18.20 6.06
CA ILE A 44 -7.54 17.82 5.80
C ILE A 44 -8.42 17.89 7.06
N GLY A 45 -7.88 18.40 8.18
CA GLY A 45 -8.60 18.52 9.45
C GLY A 45 -8.90 17.17 10.11
N ALA A 46 -8.17 16.11 9.76
CA ALA A 46 -8.29 14.83 10.45
C ALA A 46 -7.57 14.91 11.80
N PHE A 47 -8.27 14.54 12.88
CA PHE A 47 -7.71 14.55 14.23
C PHE A 47 -6.52 13.57 14.32
N VAL A 48 -5.38 14.04 14.83
CA VAL A 48 -4.14 13.28 14.91
C VAL A 48 -4.07 12.51 16.23
N GLU A 49 -4.76 11.37 16.32
CA GLU A 49 -4.58 10.37 17.38
C GLU A 49 -4.90 8.94 16.87
N PRO A 50 -4.15 7.93 17.30
CA PRO A 50 -2.75 7.71 16.95
C PRO A 50 -2.57 7.41 15.44
N LEU A 51 -1.34 7.50 14.91
CA LEU A 51 -0.93 7.22 13.52
C LEU A 51 -1.54 5.93 12.91
N VAL A 52 -1.90 4.98 13.76
CA VAL A 52 -2.62 3.74 13.47
C VAL A 52 -3.94 3.97 12.71
N SER A 53 -4.77 4.90 13.18
CA SER A 53 -6.10 5.17 12.61
C SER A 53 -5.99 6.03 11.36
N VAL A 54 -5.10 7.03 11.41
CA VAL A 54 -4.72 7.93 10.31
C VAL A 54 -4.16 7.14 9.14
N GLY A 55 -3.36 6.12 9.46
CA GLY A 55 -2.79 5.16 8.54
C GLY A 55 -3.83 4.47 7.68
N TYR A 56 -5.12 4.38 8.02
CA TYR A 56 -6.14 3.74 7.17
C TYR A 56 -7.18 4.72 6.58
N ASN A 57 -6.98 6.03 6.76
CA ASN A 57 -7.85 7.01 6.13
C ASN A 57 -7.45 7.20 4.65
N ARG A 58 -8.28 6.65 3.75
CA ARG A 58 -8.04 6.70 2.30
C ARG A 58 -7.88 8.12 1.75
N ALA A 59 -8.56 9.12 2.31
CA ALA A 59 -8.40 10.50 1.84
C ALA A 59 -6.96 11.00 2.04
N ILE A 60 -6.31 10.55 3.12
CA ILE A 60 -4.90 10.86 3.41
C ILE A 60 -3.99 10.16 2.40
N TRP A 61 -4.23 8.88 2.11
CA TRP A 61 -3.45 8.13 1.11
C TRP A 61 -3.51 8.78 -0.26
N GLN A 62 -4.72 9.11 -0.69
CA GLN A 62 -4.97 9.68 -2.01
C GLN A 62 -4.30 11.05 -2.16
N ALA A 63 -4.30 11.87 -1.11
CA ALA A 63 -3.58 13.13 -1.10
C ALA A 63 -2.06 12.94 -1.01
N ALA A 64 -1.58 11.97 -0.22
CA ALA A 64 -0.16 11.63 -0.14
C ALA A 64 0.42 11.13 -1.47
N ILE A 65 -0.30 10.26 -2.19
CA ILE A 65 0.09 9.76 -3.54
C ILE A 65 0.37 10.95 -4.48
N ARG A 66 -0.50 11.96 -4.49
CA ARG A 66 -0.32 13.17 -5.31
C ARG A 66 0.91 13.97 -4.92
N ARG A 67 1.19 14.11 -3.63
CA ARG A 67 2.39 14.81 -3.13
C ARG A 67 3.69 14.10 -3.47
N LEU A 68 3.62 12.80 -3.64
CA LEU A 68 4.75 11.96 -4.07
C LEU A 68 4.96 12.02 -5.59
N GLY A 69 4.19 12.83 -6.31
CA GLY A 69 4.31 13.01 -7.76
C GLY A 69 3.66 11.88 -8.57
N ALA A 70 2.70 11.16 -7.96
CA ALA A 70 1.98 10.07 -8.60
C ALA A 70 0.46 10.33 -8.63
N THR A 71 -0.21 9.70 -9.58
CA THR A 71 -1.67 9.57 -9.64
C THR A 71 -2.03 8.10 -9.47
N TYR A 72 -3.33 7.82 -9.37
CA TYR A 72 -3.80 6.45 -9.28
C TYR A 72 -5.10 6.24 -10.05
N THR A 73 -5.29 5.01 -10.51
CA THR A 73 -6.58 4.47 -10.92
C THR A 73 -7.06 3.48 -9.87
N LEU A 74 -8.33 3.59 -9.47
CA LEU A 74 -8.93 2.74 -8.44
C LEU A 74 -9.76 1.62 -9.06
N GLN A 75 -9.52 0.39 -8.63
CA GLN A 75 -10.33 -0.79 -8.95
C GLN A 75 -10.93 -1.39 -7.67
N GLY A 76 -12.20 -1.80 -7.73
CA GLY A 76 -12.91 -2.43 -6.60
C GLY A 76 -13.56 -1.43 -5.65
N ASP A 77 -14.04 -1.93 -4.50
CA ASP A 77 -14.72 -1.14 -3.49
C ASP A 77 -14.01 -1.25 -2.13
N CYS A 78 -13.25 -0.20 -1.77
CA CYS A 78 -12.56 -0.20 -0.48
C CYS A 78 -13.49 0.06 0.73
N SER A 79 -14.81 0.14 0.55
CA SER A 79 -15.74 0.12 1.68
C SER A 79 -15.73 -1.23 2.39
N GLY A 80 -15.43 -2.31 1.66
CA GLY A 80 -15.46 -3.68 2.17
C GLY A 80 -16.87 -4.21 2.42
N ALA A 81 -17.91 -3.57 1.88
CA ALA A 81 -19.31 -3.90 2.17
C ALA A 81 -19.74 -5.31 1.70
N ASP A 82 -19.08 -5.89 0.70
CA ASP A 82 -19.21 -7.31 0.33
C ASP A 82 -17.90 -7.83 -0.27
N LEU A 83 -17.19 -8.68 0.49
CA LEU A 83 -15.94 -9.31 0.07
C LEU A 83 -16.07 -10.83 -0.03
N SER A 84 -17.28 -11.37 -0.04
CA SER A 84 -17.51 -12.82 -0.06
C SER A 84 -16.82 -13.53 -1.22
N GLU A 85 -16.86 -12.92 -2.41
CA GLU A 85 -16.22 -13.40 -3.64
C GLU A 85 -14.84 -12.77 -3.91
N ALA A 86 -14.35 -11.91 -3.02
CA ALA A 86 -13.05 -11.27 -3.19
C ALA A 86 -11.90 -12.25 -2.85
N PRO A 87 -10.82 -12.26 -3.63
CA PRO A 87 -9.69 -13.15 -3.38
C PRO A 87 -9.00 -12.77 -2.06
N THR A 88 -8.50 -13.78 -1.36
CA THR A 88 -7.59 -13.61 -0.23
C THR A 88 -6.21 -13.13 -0.71
N ILE A 89 -5.36 -12.66 0.22
CA ILE A 89 -3.98 -12.28 -0.12
C ILE A 89 -3.23 -13.42 -0.84
N PRO A 90 -3.21 -14.68 -0.34
CA PRO A 90 -2.54 -15.77 -1.03
C PRO A 90 -3.10 -16.06 -2.42
N GLU A 91 -4.43 -16.08 -2.58
CA GLU A 91 -5.08 -16.33 -3.88
C GLU A 91 -4.76 -15.23 -4.90
N TYR A 92 -4.73 -13.98 -4.44
CA TYR A 92 -4.40 -12.85 -5.28
C TYR A 92 -2.92 -12.88 -5.69
N LEU A 93 -1.98 -13.08 -4.75
CA LEU A 93 -0.55 -13.18 -5.06
C LEU A 93 -0.22 -14.36 -5.98
N ALA A 94 -1.02 -15.43 -5.95
CA ALA A 94 -0.83 -16.59 -6.83
C ALA A 94 -1.17 -16.31 -8.31
N THR A 95 -1.95 -15.27 -8.59
CA THR A 95 -2.49 -15.01 -9.93
C THR A 95 -2.17 -13.63 -10.49
N ALA A 96 -1.84 -12.67 -9.62
CA ALA A 96 -1.60 -11.30 -10.00
C ALA A 96 -0.23 -11.14 -10.68
N ASP A 97 -0.23 -10.44 -11.82
CA ASP A 97 0.97 -10.07 -12.59
C ASP A 97 0.79 -8.66 -13.21
N PRO A 98 0.60 -7.61 -12.38
CA PRO A 98 0.34 -6.26 -12.88
C PRO A 98 1.60 -5.62 -13.46
N GLU A 99 1.49 -5.02 -14.65
CA GLU A 99 2.60 -4.28 -15.28
C GLU A 99 3.02 -3.05 -14.44
N ASN A 100 2.03 -2.31 -13.95
CA ASN A 100 2.22 -1.15 -13.10
C ASN A 100 2.24 -1.53 -11.62
N VAL A 101 2.92 -0.73 -10.81
CA VAL A 101 2.89 -0.86 -9.36
C VAL A 101 1.47 -0.67 -8.83
N GLN A 102 1.07 -1.53 -7.91
CA GLN A 102 -0.23 -1.50 -7.25
C GLN A 102 -0.06 -1.39 -5.73
N LEU A 103 -0.86 -0.53 -5.10
CA LEU A 103 -1.13 -0.61 -3.66
C LEU A 103 -2.42 -1.40 -3.47
N VAL A 104 -2.34 -2.50 -2.74
CA VAL A 104 -3.40 -3.48 -2.62
C VAL A 104 -3.97 -3.41 -1.21
N PHE A 105 -5.21 -2.93 -1.12
CA PHE A 105 -5.90 -2.73 0.15
C PHE A 105 -6.77 -3.94 0.50
N CYS A 106 -6.51 -4.51 1.66
CA CYS A 106 -7.20 -5.69 2.14
C CYS A 106 -7.93 -5.44 3.45
N VAL A 107 -9.02 -6.17 3.64
CA VAL A 107 -9.86 -6.10 4.84
C VAL A 107 -10.16 -7.52 5.30
N ARG A 108 -10.16 -7.76 6.61
CA ARG A 108 -10.65 -9.03 7.15
C ARG A 108 -12.19 -9.06 7.06
N PRO A 109 -12.81 -10.22 6.79
CA PRO A 109 -14.28 -10.35 6.70
C PRO A 109 -15.05 -9.85 7.94
N ASP A 110 -14.39 -9.80 9.10
CA ASP A 110 -14.98 -9.29 10.35
C ASP A 110 -14.83 -7.76 10.54
N ASP A 111 -14.25 -7.05 9.56
CA ASP A 111 -13.89 -5.62 9.57
C ASP A 111 -13.02 -5.18 10.78
N ARG A 112 -12.39 -6.14 11.48
CA ARG A 112 -11.56 -5.83 12.65
C ARG A 112 -10.15 -5.40 12.31
N ALA A 113 -9.67 -5.74 11.11
CA ALA A 113 -8.34 -5.39 10.67
C ALA A 113 -8.31 -5.04 9.18
N ARG A 114 -7.38 -4.16 8.85
CA ARG A 114 -7.10 -3.66 7.51
C ARG A 114 -5.62 -3.80 7.24
N HIS A 115 -5.27 -3.98 5.98
CA HIS A 115 -3.89 -4.20 5.57
C HIS A 115 -3.63 -3.56 4.21
N LEU A 116 -2.39 -3.15 3.97
CA LEU A 116 -1.96 -2.58 2.70
C LEU A 116 -0.57 -3.10 2.35
N PHE A 117 -0.39 -3.55 1.12
CA PHE A 117 0.92 -3.93 0.60
C PHE A 117 1.12 -3.38 -0.81
N ALA A 118 2.37 -3.36 -1.27
CA ALA A 118 2.73 -2.93 -2.61
C ALA A 118 3.11 -4.14 -3.46
N MET A 119 2.75 -4.13 -4.75
CA MET A 119 3.16 -5.18 -5.68
C MET A 119 3.40 -4.68 -7.09
N GLN A 120 4.19 -5.42 -7.85
CA GLN A 120 4.43 -5.22 -9.28
C GLN A 120 4.90 -6.54 -9.89
N GLY A 121 4.31 -6.91 -11.03
CA GLY A 121 4.51 -8.21 -11.64
C GLY A 121 4.35 -9.34 -10.63
N GLN A 122 5.27 -10.29 -10.64
CA GLN A 122 5.32 -11.42 -9.72
C GLN A 122 6.13 -11.13 -8.44
N ALA A 123 6.15 -9.88 -7.97
CA ALA A 123 6.83 -9.48 -6.74
C ALA A 123 5.98 -8.53 -5.89
N PHE A 124 6.20 -8.56 -4.59
CA PHE A 124 5.49 -7.72 -3.62
C PHE A 124 6.40 -7.31 -2.46
N VAL A 125 5.97 -6.27 -1.73
CA VAL A 125 6.59 -5.77 -0.51
C VAL A 125 5.51 -5.56 0.54
N ASP A 126 5.77 -6.12 1.72
CA ASP A 126 4.87 -6.11 2.87
C ASP A 126 5.66 -5.98 4.19
N THR A 127 4.99 -5.71 5.30
CA THR A 127 5.56 -5.74 6.65
C THR A 127 6.12 -7.11 7.00
N PHE A 128 5.43 -8.19 6.64
CA PHE A 128 5.91 -9.55 6.91
C PHE A 128 7.08 -9.98 6.02
N THR A 129 7.37 -9.22 4.96
CA THR A 129 8.61 -9.36 4.17
C THR A 129 9.74 -8.49 4.71
N GLU A 130 9.53 -7.80 5.83
CA GLU A 130 10.48 -6.84 6.41
C GLU A 130 10.88 -5.73 5.42
N GLY A 131 9.95 -5.33 4.55
CA GLY A 131 10.20 -4.34 3.51
C GLY A 131 11.02 -4.83 2.31
N LYS A 132 11.31 -6.14 2.21
CA LYS A 132 12.07 -6.72 1.09
C LYS A 132 11.16 -7.04 -0.09
N VAL A 133 11.68 -6.81 -1.30
CA VAL A 133 11.00 -7.26 -2.53
C VAL A 133 11.04 -8.79 -2.56
N THR A 134 9.87 -9.40 -2.52
CA THR A 134 9.71 -10.85 -2.41
C THR A 134 8.93 -11.36 -3.61
N ALA A 135 9.44 -12.40 -4.26
CA ALA A 135 8.73 -13.05 -5.36
C ALA A 135 7.45 -13.74 -4.84
N THR A 136 6.35 -13.67 -5.59
CA THR A 136 5.09 -14.32 -5.19
C THR A 136 5.21 -15.85 -5.20
N ALA A 137 5.97 -16.39 -6.15
CA ALA A 137 6.22 -17.82 -6.26
C ALA A 137 7.04 -18.33 -5.06
N GLY A 138 6.42 -19.19 -4.25
CA GLY A 138 7.07 -19.80 -3.10
C GLY A 138 7.19 -18.90 -1.86
N ALA A 139 6.55 -17.73 -1.86
CA ALA A 139 6.48 -16.88 -0.67
C ALA A 139 5.72 -17.60 0.46
N GLU A 140 6.32 -17.63 1.65
CA GLU A 140 5.65 -18.08 2.87
C GLU A 140 4.86 -16.91 3.46
N ILE A 141 3.54 -16.92 3.25
CA ILE A 141 2.64 -15.90 3.79
C ILE A 141 2.21 -16.36 5.20
N PRO A 142 2.44 -15.58 6.27
CA PRO A 142 2.04 -15.97 7.61
C PRO A 142 0.52 -16.17 7.71
N SER A 143 0.08 -17.14 8.51
CA SER A 143 -1.34 -17.55 8.62
C SER A 143 -2.28 -16.39 8.94
N ASP A 144 -1.82 -15.41 9.72
CA ASP A 144 -2.62 -14.26 10.14
C ASP A 144 -3.03 -13.37 8.96
N TYR A 145 -2.35 -13.49 7.80
CA TYR A 145 -2.68 -12.77 6.57
C TYR A 145 -3.65 -13.53 5.65
N HIS A 146 -3.94 -14.81 5.92
CA HIS A 146 -4.72 -15.66 5.00
C HIS A 146 -6.20 -15.28 4.95
N GLU A 147 -6.73 -14.67 6.01
CA GLU A 147 -8.13 -14.25 6.06
C GLU A 147 -8.37 -12.86 5.43
N PHE A 148 -7.32 -12.10 5.13
CA PHE A 148 -7.47 -10.80 4.50
C PHE A 148 -7.92 -10.96 3.06
N ARG A 149 -8.97 -10.22 2.68
CA ARG A 149 -9.52 -10.20 1.32
C ARG A 149 -9.22 -8.88 0.64
N VAL A 150 -8.88 -8.93 -0.65
CA VAL A 150 -8.57 -7.77 -1.47
C VAL A 150 -9.85 -6.96 -1.71
N ALA A 151 -9.95 -5.79 -1.08
CA ALA A 151 -11.12 -4.92 -1.19
C ALA A 151 -11.02 -3.97 -2.38
N CYS A 152 -9.85 -3.35 -2.55
CA CYS A 152 -9.59 -2.49 -3.71
C CYS A 152 -8.11 -2.38 -4.01
N ILE A 153 -7.80 -1.92 -5.22
CA ILE A 153 -6.44 -1.81 -5.75
C ILE A 153 -6.26 -0.40 -6.30
N TYR A 154 -5.18 0.26 -5.89
CA TYR A 154 -4.72 1.53 -6.46
C TYR A 154 -3.58 1.22 -7.42
N THR A 155 -3.82 1.33 -8.72
CA THR A 155 -2.75 1.25 -9.72
C THR A 155 -2.06 2.61 -9.78
N ILE A 156 -0.77 2.66 -9.52
CA ILE A 156 0.01 3.88 -9.34
C ILE A 156 0.71 4.26 -10.65
N GLU A 157 0.60 5.53 -11.02
CA GLU A 157 1.14 6.06 -12.27
C GLU A 157 1.89 7.37 -12.02
N PRO A 158 2.99 7.66 -12.72
CA PRO A 158 3.69 8.93 -12.58
C PRO A 158 2.85 10.09 -13.12
N ILE A 159 2.87 11.25 -12.47
CA ILE A 159 2.30 12.47 -13.06
C ILE A 159 3.31 13.07 -14.05
N PRO A 160 2.96 13.22 -15.35
CA PRO A 160 3.86 13.79 -16.33
C PRO A 160 4.27 15.22 -15.96
N GLY A 161 5.59 15.49 -15.95
CA GLY A 161 6.13 16.83 -15.72
C GLY A 161 6.20 17.28 -14.26
N VAL A 162 5.80 16.45 -13.29
CA VAL A 162 5.97 16.72 -11.87
C VAL A 162 7.22 16.00 -11.35
N PRO A 163 8.23 16.72 -10.80
CA PRO A 163 9.38 16.08 -10.17
C PRO A 163 8.92 15.29 -8.95
N ARG A 164 9.48 14.08 -8.77
CA ARG A 164 9.24 13.31 -7.55
C ARG A 164 9.97 13.94 -6.36
N ARG A 165 9.38 13.76 -5.18
CA ARG A 165 10.13 13.83 -3.93
C ARG A 165 11.12 12.66 -3.96
N MET A 166 12.41 12.97 -4.02
CA MET A 166 13.55 12.05 -3.98
C MET A 166 14.42 12.44 -2.80
#